data_AF-A0A256ZZG9-F1
#
_entry.id   AF-A0A256ZZG9-F1
#
_cell.length_a   1.000
_cell.length_b   1.000
_cell.length_c   1.000
_cell.angle_alpha   90.00
_cell.angle_beta   90.00
_cell.angle_gamma   90.00
#
_symmetry.space_group_name_H-M   'P 1'
#
loop_
_entity.id
_entity.type
_entity.pdbx_description
1 polymer ?
#
loop_
_entity_poly.entity_id
_entity_poly.type
_entity_poly.pdbx_seq_one_letter_code
_entity_poly.pdbx_strand_id
1 'polypeptide(L)' 'MSNAEAEKREKYALYLALIAPVVMILSAPAINRVEPYVAGMPFIFFWHVLWLIIGPFFLTLAYLIRIGKIKV' A
#
# COMPACT_ATOMS: atom_id res chain seq x y z
N MET A 1 23.15 16.08 2.27
CA MET A 1 22.60 15.20 1.21
C MET A 1 22.45 16.06 -0.03
N SER A 2 22.82 15.56 -1.21
CA SER A 2 22.50 16.27 -2.46
C SER A 2 20.97 16.44 -2.55
N ASN A 3 20.49 17.62 -2.93
CA ASN A 3 19.05 17.86 -3.12
C ASN A 3 18.40 16.82 -4.05
N ALA A 4 19.15 16.33 -5.04
CA ALA A 4 18.72 15.28 -5.97
C ALA A 4 18.42 13.94 -5.27
N GLU A 5 19.21 13.56 -4.27
CA GLU A 5 19.02 12.30 -3.53
C GLU A 5 17.80 12.35 -2.61
N ALA A 6 17.55 13.50 -1.98
CA ALA A 6 16.35 13.72 -1.17
C ALA A 6 15.08 13.70 -2.04
N GLU A 7 15.12 14.38 -3.19
CA GLU A 7 14.01 14.39 -4.15
C GLU A 7 13.71 12.98 -4.68
N LYS A 8 14.76 12.21 -5.00
CA LYS A 8 14.63 10.80 -5.42
C LYS A 8 13.88 9.99 -4.36
N ARG A 9 14.34 10.04 -3.10
CA ARG A 9 13.71 9.30 -1.99
C ARG A 9 12.25 9.70 -1.75
N GLU A 10 11.95 10.99 -1.83
CA GLU A 10 10.58 11.50 -1.69
C GLU A 10 9.68 10.92 -2.80
N LYS A 11 10.14 10.93 -4.05
CA LYS A 11 9.39 10.33 -5.18
C LYS A 11 9.13 8.84 -4.96
N TYR A 12 10.14 8.06 -4.57
CA TYR A 12 9.96 6.63 -4.29
C TYR A 12 9.00 6.39 -3.12
N ALA A 13 9.12 7.17 -2.04
CA ALA A 13 8.22 7.08 -0.89
C ALA A 13 6.77 7.39 -1.29
N LEU A 14 6.55 8.41 -2.12
CA LEU A 14 5.23 8.75 -2.65
C LEU A 14 4.66 7.64 -3.52
N TYR A 15 5.43 7.13 -4.50
CA TYR A 15 4.96 6.03 -5.35
C TYR A 15 4.58 4.80 -4.53
N LEU A 16 5.39 4.45 -3.54
CA LEU A 16 5.11 3.31 -2.68
C LEU A 16 3.88 3.52 -1.80
N ALA A 17 3.72 4.71 -1.21
CA ALA A 17 2.56 5.06 -0.40
C ALA A 17 1.25 5.07 -1.23
N LEU A 18 1.32 5.40 -2.52
CA LEU A 18 0.18 5.42 -3.43
C LEU A 18 -0.29 4.02 -3.85
N ILE A 19 0.54 2.98 -3.74
CA ILE A 19 0.14 1.61 -4.12
C ILE A 19 -1.12 1.18 -3.38
N ALA A 20 -1.18 1.39 -2.06
CA ALA A 20 -2.31 0.94 -1.25
C ALA A 20 -3.67 1.56 -1.66
N PRO A 21 -3.84 2.90 -1.72
CA PRO A 21 -5.11 3.49 -2.14
C PRO A 21 -5.44 3.19 -3.60
N VAL A 22 -4.46 3.15 -4.50
CA VAL A 22 -4.70 2.86 -5.93
C VAL A 22 -5.22 1.43 -6.11
N VAL A 23 -4.57 0.44 -5.49
CA VAL A 23 -5.02 -0.95 -5.59
C VAL A 23 -6.39 -1.13 -4.95
N MET A 24 -6.66 -0.49 -3.80
CA MET A 24 -7.98 -0.52 -3.17
C MET A 24 -9.07 -0.03 -4.11
N ILE A 25 -8.90 1.14 -4.73
CA ILE A 25 -9.90 1.73 -5.64
C ILE A 25 -10.07 0.89 -6.89
N LEU A 26 -8.99 0.52 -7.56
CA LEU A 26 -9.04 -0.22 -8.82
C LEU A 26 -9.54 -1.66 -8.64
N SER A 27 -9.39 -2.22 -7.44
CA SER A 27 -9.91 -3.55 -7.12
C SER A 27 -11.42 -3.59 -6.92
N ALA A 28 -12.10 -2.44 -6.74
CA ALA A 28 -13.52 -2.38 -6.39
C ALA A 28 -14.44 -3.23 -7.30
N PRO A 29 -14.36 -3.17 -8.65
CA PRO A 29 -15.20 -4.01 -9.51
C PRO A 29 -14.92 -5.52 -9.35
N ALA A 30 -13.69 -5.89 -9.02
CA ALA A 30 -13.27 -7.28 -8.88
C ALA A 30 -13.65 -7.87 -7.51
N ILE A 31 -13.62 -7.06 -6.46
CA ILE A 31 -13.89 -7.51 -5.08
C ILE A 31 -15.36 -7.35 -4.67
N ASN A 32 -16.17 -6.60 -5.42
CA ASN A 32 -17.56 -6.32 -5.10
C ASN A 32 -18.47 -7.53 -5.38
N ARG A 33 -18.25 -8.59 -4.62
CA ARG A 33 -18.99 -9.84 -4.65
C ARG A 33 -18.99 -10.48 -3.26
N VAL A 34 -20.10 -11.13 -2.92
CA VAL A 34 -20.24 -11.82 -1.63
C VAL A 34 -19.45 -13.13 -1.62
N GLU A 35 -19.46 -13.85 -2.74
CA GLU A 35 -18.71 -15.09 -2.91
C GLU A 35 -17.40 -14.84 -3.70
N PRO A 36 -16.31 -15.59 -3.41
CA PRO A 36 -16.22 -16.68 -2.45
C PRO A 36 -16.11 -16.21 -0.99
N TYR A 37 -16.36 -17.11 -0.05
CA TYR A 37 -16.02 -16.88 1.36
C TYR A 37 -14.56 -17.27 1.60
N VAL A 38 -13.81 -16.40 2.25
CA VAL A 38 -12.41 -16.62 2.64
C VAL A 38 -12.30 -16.40 4.14
N ALA A 39 -11.72 -17.36 4.85
CA ALA A 39 -11.60 -17.33 6.32
C ALA A 39 -12.94 -17.09 7.05
N GLY A 40 -14.05 -17.61 6.50
CA GLY A 40 -15.39 -17.48 7.09
C GLY A 40 -16.12 -16.16 6.81
N MET A 41 -15.57 -15.28 5.97
CA MET A 41 -16.22 -14.02 5.60
C MET A 41 -16.28 -13.81 4.08
N PRO A 42 -17.25 -13.01 3.58
CA PRO A 42 -17.29 -12.57 2.18
C PRO A 42 -15.95 -12.01 1.71
N PHE A 43 -15.61 -12.27 0.44
CA PHE A 43 -14.33 -11.84 -0.15
C PHE A 43 -14.08 -10.34 -0.01
N ILE A 44 -15.12 -9.51 -0.14
CA ILE A 44 -15.00 -8.06 0.05
C ILE A 44 -14.47 -7.70 1.44
N PHE A 45 -14.94 -8.34 2.51
CA PHE A 45 -14.46 -8.07 3.87
C PHE A 45 -13.06 -8.60 4.08
N PHE A 46 -12.78 -9.82 3.59
CA PHE A 46 -11.42 -10.37 3.63
C PHE A 46 -10.41 -9.43 2.99
N TRP A 47 -10.75 -8.86 1.83
CA TRP A 47 -9.91 -7.90 1.14
C TRP A 47 -9.62 -6.66 2.00
N HIS A 48 -10.65 -6.04 2.58
CA HIS A 48 -10.45 -4.84 3.42
C HIS A 48 -9.61 -5.16 4.67
N VAL A 49 -9.85 -6.29 5.33
CA VAL A 49 -9.07 -6.72 6.50
C VAL A 49 -7.61 -6.98 6.12
N LEU A 50 -7.35 -7.62 4.97
CA LEU A 50 -6.00 -7.82 4.46
C LEU A 50 -5.24 -6.49 4.30
N TRP A 51 -5.92 -5.44 3.82
CA TRP A 51 -5.33 -4.11 3.67
C TRP A 51 -5.10 -3.36 4.98
N LEU A 52 -5.72 -3.74 6.10
CA LEU A 52 -5.37 -3.22 7.43
C LEU A 52 -3.93 -3.59 7.82
N ILE A 53 -3.40 -4.68 7.28
CA ILE A 53 -2.01 -5.12 7.52
C ILE A 53 -1.09 -4.60 6.42
N ILE A 54 -1.48 -4.80 5.16
CA ILE A 54 -0.65 -4.44 4.01
C ILE A 54 -0.49 -2.91 3.87
N GLY A 55 -1.52 -2.12 4.15
CA GLY A 55 -1.48 -0.65 4.03
C GLY A 55 -0.41 -0.02 4.92
N PRO A 56 -0.44 -0.24 6.25
CA PRO A 56 0.60 0.25 7.16
C PRO A 56 2.00 -0.26 6.81
N PHE A 57 2.13 -1.46 6.24
CA PHE A 57 3.43 -1.97 5.78
C PHE A 57 4.01 -1.10 4.66
N PHE A 58 3.22 -0.77 3.63
CA PHE A 58 3.65 0.15 2.57
C PHE A 58 4.00 1.55 3.11
N LEU A 59 3.18 2.10 4.00
CA LEU A 59 3.45 3.40 4.63
C LEU A 59 4.72 3.39 5.47
N THR A 60 4.95 2.31 6.21
CA THR A 60 6.18 2.14 7.02
C THR A 60 7.40 2.09 6.11
N LEU A 61 7.34 1.31 5.03
CA LEU A 61 8.44 1.23 4.06
C LEU A 61 8.69 2.57 3.36
N ALA A 62 7.63 3.30 2.99
CA ALA A 62 7.73 4.64 2.40
C ALA A 62 8.39 5.62 3.39
N TYR A 63 7.99 5.57 4.66
CA TYR A 63 8.59 6.38 5.71
C TYR A 63 10.09 6.07 5.90
N LEU A 64 10.46 4.79 5.94
CA LEU A 64 11.85 4.36 6.09
C LEU A 64 12.74 4.79 4.92
N ILE A 65 12.20 4.78 3.69
CA ILE A 65 12.87 5.31 2.49
C ILE A 65 13.05 6.82 2.60
N ARG A 66 11.99 7.54 2.98
CA ARG A 66 11.98 9.00 3.11
C ARG A 66 13.04 9.49 4.11
N ILE A 67 13.15 8.85 5.27
CA ILE A 67 14.16 9.21 6.29
C ILE A 67 15.56 8.67 5.97
N GLY A 68 15.71 7.89 4.89
CA GLY A 68 17.00 7.39 4.45
C GLY A 68 17.55 6.19 5.21
N LYS A 69 16.72 5.50 5.99
CA LYS A 69 17.11 4.22 6.61
C LYS A 69 17.25 3.11 5.56
N ILE A 70 16.46 3.18 4.49
CA ILE A 70 16.53 2.29 3.34
C ILE A 70 17.08 3.06 2.15
N LYS A 71 18.06 2.47 1.46
CA LYS A 71 18.64 3.05 0.23
C LYS A 71 17.84 2.58 -0.98
N VAL A 72 17.61 3.51 -1.91
CA VAL A 72 16.87 3.34 -3.17
C VAL A 72 17.57 4.09 -4.29
#